data_AF-A0ABD4YN96-F1
#
_entry.id   AF-A0ABD4YN96-F1
#
_cell.length_a   1.000
_cell.length_b   1.000
_cell.length_c   1.000
_cell.angle_alpha   90.00
_cell.angle_beta   90.00
_cell.angle_gamma   90.00
#
_symmetry.space_group_name_H-M   'P 1'
#
loop_
_entity.id
_entity.type
_entity.pdbx_description
1 polymer ?
#
loop_
_entity_poly.entity_id
_entity_poly.type
_entity_poly.pdbx_seq_one_letter_code
_entity_poly.pdbx_strand_id
1 'polypeptide(L)'
;MSAACATAASAQPVPPDLHGALIVSSTYRYYASILYGSAAAARGSALAACREDEPHATCAVYASFKNQCVAVAANGAQHVVAIGERAWDGQRTGDYVLGLCRDKTGSECRLVLTACSTQAQQLQDQGARADANGAMQFAPDLAPHH
;
A
#
# COMPACT_ATOMS: atom_id res chain seq x y z
N MET A 1 -55.98 -17.61 -3.48
CA MET A 1 -55.03 -17.08 -4.47
C MET A 1 -53.83 -16.58 -3.68
N SER A 2 -52.74 -17.35 -3.67
CA SER A 2 -51.56 -17.07 -2.84
C SER A 2 -50.55 -16.27 -3.65
N ALA A 3 -50.25 -15.05 -3.21
CA ALA A 3 -49.11 -14.28 -3.71
C ALA A 3 -48.04 -14.24 -2.62
N ALA A 4 -47.06 -15.15 -2.71
CA ALA A 4 -45.83 -15.06 -1.95
C ALA A 4 -44.87 -14.16 -2.74
N CYS A 5 -44.67 -12.92 -2.26
CA CYS A 5 -43.63 -12.04 -2.77
C CYS A 5 -42.28 -12.56 -2.24
N ALA A 6 -41.52 -13.22 -3.11
CA ALA A 6 -40.13 -13.56 -2.81
C ALA A 6 -39.29 -12.28 -2.80
N THR A 7 -38.84 -11.85 -1.62
CA THR A 7 -37.80 -10.83 -1.48
C THR A 7 -36.50 -11.37 -2.08
N ALA A 8 -36.13 -10.88 -3.27
CA ALA A 8 -34.81 -11.07 -3.82
C ALA A 8 -33.79 -10.42 -2.88
N ALA A 9 -32.95 -11.23 -2.25
CA ALA A 9 -31.81 -10.75 -1.47
C ALA A 9 -30.87 -10.01 -2.44
N SER A 10 -30.84 -8.68 -2.36
CA SER A 10 -29.88 -7.85 -3.06
C SER A 10 -28.48 -8.25 -2.60
N ALA A 11 -27.77 -9.00 -3.44
CA ALA A 11 -26.36 -9.32 -3.21
C ALA A 11 -25.60 -8.00 -3.05
N GLN A 12 -25.04 -7.76 -1.87
CA GLN A 12 -24.22 -6.58 -1.64
C GLN A 12 -23.03 -6.61 -2.61
N PRO A 13 -22.67 -5.49 -3.26
CA PRO A 13 -21.52 -5.46 -4.14
C PRO A 13 -20.26 -5.89 -3.39
N VAL A 14 -19.60 -6.95 -3.84
CA VAL A 14 -18.31 -7.35 -3.30
C VAL A 14 -17.30 -6.27 -3.71
N PRO A 15 -16.55 -5.67 -2.75
CA PRO A 15 -15.52 -4.71 -3.08
C PRO A 15 -14.53 -5.26 -4.10
N PRO A 16 -14.04 -4.44 -5.04
CA PRO A 16 -13.09 -4.90 -6.04
C PRO A 16 -11.81 -5.39 -5.38
N ASP A 17 -11.21 -6.42 -5.98
CA ASP A 17 -9.87 -6.85 -5.61
C ASP A 17 -8.84 -5.77 -5.98
N LEU A 18 -8.12 -5.29 -4.97
CA LEU A 18 -7.05 -4.33 -5.10
C LEU A 18 -5.71 -5.02 -4.85
N HIS A 19 -4.82 -4.89 -5.81
CA HIS A 19 -3.54 -5.56 -5.84
C HIS A 19 -2.41 -4.58 -5.53
N GLY A 20 -1.41 -5.11 -4.83
CA GLY A 20 -0.14 -4.44 -4.60
C GLY A 20 1.06 -5.36 -4.85
N ALA A 21 2.22 -4.76 -5.04
CA ALA A 21 3.48 -5.45 -5.21
C ALA A 21 4.59 -4.73 -4.43
N LEU A 22 5.52 -5.51 -3.89
CA LEU A 22 6.73 -5.02 -3.25
C LEU A 22 7.94 -5.52 -4.06
N ILE A 23 8.77 -4.59 -4.51
CA ILE A 23 10.03 -4.85 -5.21
C ILE A 23 11.17 -4.47 -4.27
N VAL A 24 12.24 -5.24 -4.31
CA VAL A 24 13.49 -4.92 -3.63
C VAL A 24 14.60 -4.78 -4.68
N SER A 25 15.43 -3.75 -4.54
CA SER A 25 16.64 -3.61 -5.32
C SER A 25 17.83 -4.32 -4.67
N SER A 26 18.89 -4.59 -5.43
CA SER A 26 20.12 -5.19 -4.92
C SER A 26 20.86 -4.32 -3.89
N THR A 27 20.43 -3.06 -3.70
CA THR A 27 20.94 -2.15 -2.66
C THR A 27 20.04 -2.12 -1.41
N TYR A 28 19.03 -2.99 -1.35
CA TYR A 28 18.04 -3.10 -0.27
C TYR A 28 17.09 -1.91 -0.13
N ARG A 29 16.80 -1.19 -1.23
CA ARG A 29 15.68 -0.24 -1.28
C ARG A 29 14.40 -0.95 -1.70
N TYR A 30 13.28 -0.49 -1.17
CA TYR A 30 11.97 -1.10 -1.38
C TYR A 30 11.05 -0.17 -2.15
N TYR A 31 10.36 -0.71 -3.14
CA TYR A 31 9.41 0.00 -3.98
C TYR A 31 8.08 -0.72 -3.91
N ALA A 32 7.04 -0.01 -3.50
CA ALA A 32 5.70 -0.55 -3.43
C ALA A 32 4.79 0.16 -4.42
N SER A 33 3.93 -0.62 -5.08
CA SER A 33 2.80 -0.12 -5.86
C SER A 33 1.53 -0.75 -5.30
N ILE A 34 0.45 0.02 -5.24
CA ILE A 34 -0.80 -0.37 -4.57
C ILE A 34 -2.02 0.10 -5.38
N LEU A 35 -3.18 -0.47 -5.05
CA LEU A 35 -4.48 -0.08 -5.59
C LEU A 35 -4.65 -0.36 -7.10
N TYR A 36 -3.98 -1.39 -7.62
CA TYR A 36 -4.16 -1.82 -9.01
C TYR A 36 -5.27 -2.87 -9.13
N GLY A 37 -6.00 -2.86 -10.25
CA GLY A 37 -6.98 -3.90 -10.57
C GLY A 37 -6.37 -5.26 -10.95
N SER A 38 -5.04 -5.38 -11.02
CA SER A 38 -4.36 -6.67 -11.25
C SER A 38 -2.96 -6.72 -10.64
N ALA A 39 -2.53 -7.93 -10.26
CA ALA A 39 -1.18 -8.16 -9.73
C ALA A 39 -0.08 -7.85 -10.77
N ALA A 40 -0.34 -8.10 -12.07
CA ALA A 40 0.62 -7.82 -13.13
C ALA A 40 0.88 -6.31 -13.27
N ALA A 41 -0.17 -5.49 -13.23
CA ALA A 41 -0.05 -4.04 -13.31
C ALA A 41 0.69 -3.47 -12.09
N ALA A 42 0.37 -3.95 -10.88
CA ALA A 42 1.10 -3.56 -9.67
C ALA A 42 2.60 -3.87 -9.82
N ARG A 43 2.95 -5.13 -10.14
CA ARG A 43 4.37 -5.52 -10.32
C ARG A 43 5.08 -4.68 -11.37
N GLY A 44 4.44 -4.48 -12.53
CA GLY A 44 5.00 -3.67 -13.61
C GLY A 44 5.32 -2.25 -13.17
N SER A 45 4.41 -1.61 -12.45
CA SER A 45 4.61 -0.25 -11.92
C SER A 45 5.74 -0.18 -10.89
N ALA A 46 5.77 -1.08 -9.89
CA ALA A 46 6.82 -1.04 -8.87
C ALA A 46 8.21 -1.41 -9.45
N LEU A 47 8.26 -2.29 -10.45
CA LEU A 47 9.50 -2.61 -11.17
C LEU A 47 10.00 -1.44 -11.99
N ALA A 48 9.09 -0.69 -12.64
CA ALA A 48 9.44 0.51 -13.39
C ALA A 48 10.05 1.56 -12.45
N ALA A 49 9.40 1.84 -11.32
CA ALA A 49 9.92 2.78 -10.32
C ALA A 49 11.31 2.39 -9.80
N CYS A 50 11.52 1.11 -9.46
CA CYS A 50 12.83 0.63 -9.02
C CYS A 50 13.93 0.83 -10.08
N ARG A 51 13.62 0.56 -11.35
CA ARG A 51 14.59 0.71 -12.46
C ARG A 51 14.88 2.16 -12.81
N GLU A 52 13.90 3.04 -12.61
CA GLU A 52 14.05 4.48 -12.81
C GLU A 52 14.94 5.09 -11.72
N ASP A 53 14.65 4.78 -10.45
CA ASP A 53 15.41 5.29 -9.31
C ASP A 53 16.81 4.65 -9.20
N GLU A 54 16.97 3.40 -9.61
CA GLU A 54 18.21 2.63 -9.49
C GLU A 54 18.58 1.89 -10.79
N PRO A 55 19.03 2.61 -11.84
CA PRO A 55 19.28 2.04 -13.16
C PRO A 55 20.40 0.99 -13.19
N HIS A 56 21.26 0.95 -12.17
CA HIS A 56 22.35 0.00 -12.05
C HIS A 56 22.08 -1.15 -11.06
N ALA A 57 20.96 -1.10 -10.33
CA ALA A 57 20.61 -2.15 -9.38
C ALA A 57 19.79 -3.25 -10.05
N THR A 58 19.88 -4.48 -9.53
CA THR A 58 18.95 -5.54 -9.90
C THR A 58 17.67 -5.37 -9.10
N CYS A 59 16.53 -5.21 -9.78
CA CYS A 59 15.21 -5.10 -9.16
C CYS A 59 14.46 -6.44 -9.24
N ALA A 60 14.01 -6.96 -8.10
CA ALA A 60 13.30 -8.25 -8.02
C ALA A 60 11.98 -8.13 -7.26
N VAL A 61 10.99 -8.94 -7.65
CA VAL A 61 9.72 -9.03 -6.93
C VAL A 61 9.97 -9.73 -5.60
N TYR A 62 9.72 -9.02 -4.50
CA TYR A 62 9.78 -9.58 -3.16
C TYR A 62 8.44 -10.21 -2.77
N ALA A 63 7.34 -9.46 -2.96
CA ALA A 63 6.01 -9.92 -2.60
C ALA A 63 4.91 -9.37 -3.53
N SER A 64 3.79 -10.06 -3.56
CA SER A 64 2.52 -9.56 -4.13
C SER A 64 1.41 -9.82 -3.14
N PHE A 65 0.50 -8.87 -3.01
CA PHE A 65 -0.55 -8.91 -1.98
C PHE A 65 -1.85 -8.33 -2.54
N LYS A 66 -2.97 -8.74 -1.94
CA LYS A 66 -4.32 -8.41 -2.43
C LYS A 66 -5.24 -8.13 -1.26
N ASN A 67 -5.88 -6.96 -1.24
CA ASN A 67 -6.76 -6.52 -0.15
C ASN A 67 -6.08 -6.63 1.23
N GLN A 68 -4.77 -6.35 1.29
CA GLN A 68 -3.92 -6.52 2.46
C GLN A 68 -2.87 -5.41 2.51
N CYS A 69 -2.19 -5.30 3.64
CA CYS A 69 -1.02 -4.44 3.79
C CYS A 69 0.26 -5.26 3.82
N VAL A 70 1.33 -4.69 3.28
CA VAL A 70 2.70 -5.18 3.43
C VAL A 70 3.49 -4.17 4.24
N ALA A 71 4.38 -4.65 5.10
CA ALA A 71 5.31 -3.79 5.84
C ALA A 71 6.72 -4.38 5.84
N VAL A 72 7.70 -3.49 5.96
CA VAL A 72 9.12 -3.82 6.03
C VAL A 72 9.71 -3.16 7.26
N ALA A 73 10.37 -3.94 8.11
CA ALA A 73 11.18 -3.45 9.22
C ALA A 73 12.65 -3.80 8.99
N ALA A 74 13.56 -2.98 9.51
CA ALA A 74 15.00 -3.22 9.40
C ALA A 74 15.78 -2.82 10.65
N ASN A 75 16.88 -3.54 10.88
CA ASN A 75 17.97 -3.18 11.77
C ASN A 75 19.30 -3.39 11.00
N GLY A 76 19.98 -2.31 10.64
CA GLY A 76 21.17 -2.36 9.79
C GLY A 76 20.89 -3.09 8.46
N ALA A 77 21.64 -4.14 8.17
CA ALA A 77 21.48 -4.98 6.98
C ALA A 77 20.44 -6.11 7.15
N GLN A 78 19.80 -6.24 8.32
CA GLN A 78 18.77 -7.23 8.56
C GLN A 78 17.40 -6.63 8.28
N HIS A 79 16.67 -7.22 7.34
CA HIS A 79 15.33 -6.79 6.94
C HIS A 79 14.33 -7.92 7.17
N VAL A 80 13.14 -7.55 7.64
CA VAL A 80 12.00 -8.44 7.79
C VAL A 80 10.82 -7.83 7.05
N VAL A 81 10.13 -8.65 6.27
CA VAL A 81 8.95 -8.26 5.51
C VAL A 81 7.80 -9.16 5.92
N ALA A 82 6.62 -8.58 6.11
CA ALA A 82 5.40 -9.32 6.39
C ALA A 82 4.22 -8.76 5.60
N ILE A 83 3.31 -9.64 5.22
CA ILE A 83 1.97 -9.28 4.73
C ILE A 83 1.01 -9.49 5.89
N GLY A 84 0.32 -8.44 6.32
CA GLY A 84 -0.67 -8.49 7.37
C GLY A 84 -1.94 -9.24 6.94
N GLU A 85 -2.74 -9.70 7.88
CA GLU A 85 -4.02 -10.35 7.57
C GLU A 85 -4.99 -9.38 6.87
N ARG A 86 -6.01 -9.91 6.17
CA ARG A 86 -6.97 -9.08 5.40
C ARG A 86 -7.70 -8.02 6.22
N ALA A 87 -7.90 -8.25 7.52
CA ALA A 87 -8.58 -7.31 8.41
C ALA A 87 -7.62 -6.29 9.05
N TRP A 88 -6.32 -6.39 8.80
CA TRP A 88 -5.33 -5.50 9.39
C TRP A 88 -5.16 -4.25 8.53
N ASP A 89 -4.98 -3.12 9.21
CA ASP A 89 -4.56 -1.88 8.60
C ASP A 89 -3.02 -1.78 8.53
N GLY A 90 -2.54 -0.65 8.00
CA GLY A 90 -1.11 -0.39 7.90
C GLY A 90 -0.42 -0.37 9.26
N GLN A 91 -1.03 0.25 10.27
CA GLN A 91 -0.44 0.37 11.60
C GLN A 91 -0.24 -1.01 12.24
N ARG A 92 -1.28 -1.83 12.29
CA ARG A 92 -1.20 -3.19 12.86
C ARG A 92 -0.21 -4.08 12.11
N THR A 93 -0.13 -3.94 10.78
CA THR A 93 0.87 -4.66 9.97
C THR A 93 2.29 -4.19 10.26
N GLY A 94 2.48 -2.88 10.47
CA GLY A 94 3.73 -2.26 10.89
C GLY A 94 4.21 -2.75 12.26
N ASP A 95 3.33 -2.72 13.26
CA ASP A 95 3.62 -3.18 14.63
C ASP A 95 4.01 -4.66 14.65
N TYR A 96 3.31 -5.48 13.85
CA TYR A 96 3.62 -6.89 13.71
C TYR A 96 5.01 -7.13 13.11
N VAL A 97 5.36 -6.47 12.01
CA VAL A 97 6.68 -6.67 11.38
C VAL A 97 7.82 -6.14 12.26
N LEU A 98 7.57 -5.07 13.05
CA LEU A 98 8.51 -4.58 14.05
C LEU A 98 8.76 -5.63 15.14
N GLY A 99 7.69 -6.25 15.66
CA GLY A 99 7.79 -7.37 16.61
C GLY A 99 8.64 -8.51 16.05
N LEU A 100 8.33 -8.99 14.85
CA LEU A 100 9.10 -10.05 14.18
C LEU A 100 10.57 -9.67 13.97
N CYS A 101 10.84 -8.41 13.63
CA CYS A 101 12.19 -7.94 13.45
C CYS A 101 12.97 -7.92 14.78
N ARG A 102 12.36 -7.42 15.86
CA ARG A 102 12.97 -7.45 17.20
C ARG A 102 13.25 -8.87 17.66
N ASP A 103 12.31 -9.80 17.46
CA ASP A 103 12.47 -11.20 17.84
C ASP A 103 13.60 -11.88 17.06
N LYS A 104 13.78 -11.53 15.77
CA LYS A 104 14.82 -12.09 14.91
C LYS A 104 16.20 -11.49 15.16
N THR A 105 16.27 -10.19 15.45
CA THR A 105 17.54 -9.45 15.55
C THR A 105 18.02 -9.31 16.99
N GLY A 106 17.13 -9.48 17.98
CA GLY A 106 17.39 -9.20 19.39
C GLY A 106 17.58 -7.71 19.69
N SER A 107 17.21 -6.81 18.77
CA SER A 107 17.43 -5.36 18.86
C SER A 107 16.22 -4.59 18.34
N GLU A 108 16.12 -3.31 18.70
CA GLU A 108 15.08 -2.43 18.18
C GLU A 108 15.24 -2.25 16.66
N CYS A 109 14.13 -2.39 15.94
CA CYS A 109 14.06 -2.20 14.50
C CYS A 109 13.29 -0.92 14.17
N ARG A 110 13.53 -0.38 12.98
CA ARG A 110 12.74 0.73 12.43
C ARG A 110 11.83 0.24 11.32
N LEU A 111 10.68 0.89 11.19
CA LEU A 111 9.78 0.69 10.06
C LEU A 111 10.39 1.39 8.84
N VAL A 112 10.56 0.64 7.75
CA VAL A 112 11.12 1.15 6.49
C VAL A 112 10.00 1.56 5.54
N LEU A 113 8.96 0.73 5.45
CA LEU A 113 7.85 0.95 4.53
C LEU A 113 6.60 0.26 5.08
N THR A 114 5.44 0.86 4.83
CA THR A 114 4.14 0.21 4.92
C THR A 114 3.30 0.64 3.73
N ALA A 115 2.63 -0.31 3.07
CA ALA A 115 1.79 -0.04 1.92
C ALA A 115 0.58 -0.98 1.89
N CYS A 116 -0.60 -0.43 1.61
CA CYS A 116 -1.85 -1.17 1.66
C CYS A 116 -2.55 -1.19 0.31
N SER A 117 -2.97 -2.37 -0.15
CA SER A 117 -3.83 -2.52 -1.32
C SER A 117 -5.28 -2.74 -0.91
N THR A 118 -5.79 -1.93 0.02
CA THR A 118 -7.14 -2.08 0.60
C THR A 118 -8.08 -0.98 0.13
N GLN A 119 -9.39 -1.24 0.17
CA GLN A 119 -10.38 -0.21 -0.16
C GLN A 119 -10.32 0.97 0.82
N ALA A 120 -10.02 0.71 2.10
CA ALA A 120 -9.81 1.76 3.09
C ALA A 120 -8.67 2.70 2.67
N GLN A 121 -7.54 2.16 2.20
CA GLN A 121 -6.43 2.97 1.67
C GLN A 121 -6.87 3.79 0.45
N GLN A 122 -7.61 3.20 -0.48
CA GLN A 122 -8.11 3.91 -1.65
C GLN A 122 -9.00 5.11 -1.27
N LEU A 123 -9.89 4.93 -0.30
CA LEU A 123 -10.76 6.00 0.18
C LEU A 123 -9.97 7.12 0.87
N GLN A 124 -8.97 6.77 1.67
CA GLN A 124 -8.06 7.72 2.30
C GLN A 124 -7.29 8.55 1.26
N ASP A 125 -6.71 7.89 0.24
CA ASP A 125 -5.95 8.56 -0.82
C ASP A 125 -6.85 9.49 -1.66
N GLN A 126 -8.11 9.10 -1.90
CA GLN A 126 -9.08 9.95 -2.60
C GLN A 126 -9.48 11.17 -1.77
N GLY A 127 -9.71 11.00 -0.47
CA GLY A 127 -9.98 12.10 0.45
C GLY A 127 -8.84 13.11 0.49
N ALA A 128 -7.60 12.63 0.68
CA ALA A 128 -6.41 13.49 0.71
C ALA A 128 -6.21 14.28 -0.59
N ARG A 129 -6.50 13.69 -1.75
CA ARG A 129 -6.45 14.39 -3.05
C ARG A 129 -7.55 15.44 -3.19
N ALA A 130 -8.75 15.16 -2.69
CA ALA A 130 -9.84 16.14 -2.68
C ALA A 130 -9.48 17.34 -1.80
N ASP A 131 -8.92 17.09 -0.61
CA ASP A 131 -8.48 18.14 0.32
C ASP A 131 -7.34 18.99 -0.28
N ALA A 132 -6.35 18.37 -0.92
CA ALA A 132 -5.26 19.08 -1.58
C ALA A 132 -5.75 19.99 -2.74
N ASN A 133 -6.68 19.49 -3.56
CA ASN A 133 -7.28 20.28 -4.64
C ASN A 133 -8.18 21.41 -4.12
N GLY A 134 -8.89 21.18 -3.01
CA GLY A 134 -9.65 22.22 -2.33
C GLY A 134 -8.75 23.32 -1.77
N ALA A 135 -7.68 22.96 -1.05
CA ALA A 135 -6.72 23.92 -0.49
C ALA A 135 -6.04 24.79 -1.58
N MET A 136 -5.78 24.23 -2.76
CA MET A 136 -5.21 24.97 -3.89
C MET A 136 -6.20 25.95 -4.53
N GLN A 137 -7.51 25.71 -4.41
CA GLN A 137 -8.57 26.62 -4.89
C GLN A 137 -8.87 27.77 -3.90
N PHE A 138 -8.50 27.64 -2.63
CA PHE A 138 -8.69 28.67 -1.60
C PHE A 138 -7.42 29.50 -1.30
N ALA A 139 -6.35 29.36 -2.08
CA ALA A 139 -5.23 30.30 -2.03
C ALA A 139 -5.58 31.51 -2.91
N PRO A 140 -6.00 32.67 -2.36
CA PRO A 140 -6.17 33.87 -3.17
C PRO A 140 -4.81 34.28 -3.74
N ASP A 141 -4.79 34.55 -5.04
CA ASP A 141 -3.72 35.25 -5.75
C ASP A 141 -3.26 36.48 -4.94
N LEU A 142 -2.16 36.33 -4.22
CA LEU A 142 -1.36 37.46 -3.77
C LEU A 142 -0.55 37.93 -4.99
N ALA A 143 -1.18 38.76 -5.80
CA ALA A 143 -0.54 39.51 -6.86
C ALA A 143 0.62 40.34 -6.27
N PRO A 144 1.84 40.29 -6.84
CA PRO A 144 2.87 41.26 -6.49
C PRO A 144 2.57 42.55 -7.25
N HIS A 145 2.09 43.56 -6.54
CA HIS A 145 2.31 44.94 -6.96
C HIS A 145 3.75 45.30 -6.61
N HIS A 146 4.59 45.54 -7.61
CA HIS A 146 5.53 46.67 -7.69
C HIS A 146 6.13 46.76 -9.10
#